data_AF-A0A147BP31-F1
#
_entry.id   AF-A0A147BP31-F1
#
_cell.length_a   1.000
_cell.length_b   1.000
_cell.length_c   1.000
_cell.angle_alpha   90.00
_cell.angle_beta   90.00
_cell.angle_gamma   90.00
#
_symmetry.space_group_name_H-M   'P 1'
#
loop_
_entity.id
_entity.type
_entity.pdbx_description
1 polymer ?
#
loop_
_entity_poly.entity_id
_entity_poly.type
_entity_poly.pdbx_seq_one_letter_code
_entity_poly.pdbx_strand_id
1 'polypeptide(L)'
;TEEVTDEAIASDVCGNSQDGNDIEPDEQDTCYVPSNREVVDAIDVLRRFAITQQDEDAMQAVWLCERCVMPIIMPSVSQKKVTDYFQPK
;
A
#
# COMPACT_ATOMS: atom_id res chain seq x y z
N THR A 1 33.11 26.29 29.27
CA THR A 1 32.43 25.03 28.91
C THR A 1 30.98 25.39 28.74
N GLU A 2 30.45 25.23 27.53
CA GLU A 2 29.03 25.49 27.26
C GLU A 2 28.25 24.31 27.83
N GLU A 3 27.48 24.55 28.89
CA GLU A 3 26.66 23.54 29.55
C GLU A 3 25.30 23.52 28.85
N VAL A 4 25.04 22.45 28.09
CA VAL A 4 23.74 22.21 27.46
C VAL A 4 22.82 21.62 28.52
N THR A 5 21.81 22.36 28.93
CA THR A 5 20.83 21.95 29.94
C THR A 5 19.67 21.18 29.30
N ASP A 6 19.09 20.23 30.04
CA ASP A 6 17.98 19.40 29.57
C ASP A 6 16.75 20.23 29.16
N GLU A 7 16.54 21.41 29.76
CA GLU A 7 15.53 22.38 29.33
C GLU A 7 15.71 22.88 27.88
N ALA A 8 16.95 23.05 27.41
CA ALA A 8 17.23 23.51 26.06
C ALA A 8 16.97 22.41 25.01
N ILE A 9 17.14 21.15 25.40
CA ILE A 9 16.82 19.99 24.55
C ILE A 9 15.30 19.80 24.48
N ALA A 10 14.61 19.96 25.60
CA ALA A 10 13.16 19.85 25.65
C ALA A 10 12.45 20.94 24.83
N SER A 11 12.99 22.16 24.78
CA SER A 11 12.42 23.25 23.97
C SER A 11 12.63 23.07 22.47
N ASP A 12 13.71 22.42 22.05
CA ASP A 12 13.98 22.09 20.64
C ASP A 12 13.05 20.95 20.15
N VAL A 13 12.79 19.95 21.00
CA VAL A 13 11.91 18.81 20.67
C VAL A 13 10.42 19.18 20.71
N CYS A 14 10.01 20.11 21.57
CA CYS A 14 8.60 20.54 21.66
C CYS A 14 8.18 21.52 20.54
N GLY A 15 9.05 21.80 19.57
CA GLY A 15 8.67 22.43 18.32
C GLY A 15 8.10 23.82 18.52
N ASN A 16 8.96 24.83 18.52
CA ASN A 16 8.57 26.21 18.30
C ASN A 16 8.12 26.41 16.83
N SER A 17 7.15 25.65 16.33
CA SER A 17 6.50 25.90 15.04
C SER A 17 5.41 26.94 15.22
N GLN A 18 5.83 28.19 15.47
CA GLN A 18 4.99 29.33 15.20
C GLN A 18 5.51 30.00 13.94
N ASP A 19 5.19 29.40 12.79
CA ASP A 19 4.91 30.19 11.60
C ASP A 19 3.60 29.71 10.99
N GLY A 20 2.70 30.66 10.79
CA GLY A 20 1.31 30.42 10.46
C GLY A 20 1.19 29.82 9.07
N ASN A 21 0.80 28.55 9.02
CA ASN A 21 0.03 28.09 7.88
C ASN A 21 -1.43 28.12 8.32
N ASP A 22 -2.17 29.02 7.69
CA ASP A 22 -3.62 28.95 7.58
C ASP A 22 -3.91 27.59 6.92
N ILE A 23 -4.03 26.54 7.75
CA ILE A 23 -4.48 25.24 7.28
C ILE A 23 -5.96 25.45 7.01
N GLU A 24 -6.27 25.96 5.81
CA GLU A 24 -7.56 25.71 5.18
C GLU A 24 -7.85 24.22 5.39
N PRO A 25 -9.09 23.86 5.77
CA PRO A 25 -9.42 22.45 5.95
C PRO A 25 -9.09 21.75 4.64
N ASP A 26 -8.06 20.90 4.70
CA ASP A 26 -7.54 20.09 3.61
C ASP A 26 -8.76 19.56 2.85
N GLU A 27 -8.95 20.07 1.63
CA GLU A 27 -10.04 19.64 0.76
C GLU A 27 -10.03 18.13 0.82
N GLN A 28 -11.11 17.52 1.35
CA GLN A 28 -11.23 16.08 1.59
C GLN A 28 -10.31 15.33 0.64
N ASP A 29 -9.21 14.77 1.14
CA ASP A 29 -8.28 13.98 0.32
C ASP A 29 -9.06 12.75 -0.16
N THR A 30 -9.82 12.95 -1.23
CA THR A 30 -10.53 11.91 -1.94
C THR A 30 -9.48 11.22 -2.79
N CYS A 31 -8.55 10.58 -2.10
CA CYS A 31 -7.52 9.78 -2.72
C CYS A 31 -8.21 8.74 -3.61
N TYR A 32 -7.86 8.76 -4.90
CA TYR A 32 -8.46 7.88 -5.88
C TYR A 32 -8.23 6.42 -5.50
N VAL A 33 -9.30 5.67 -5.28
CA VAL A 33 -9.22 4.23 -5.03
C VAL A 33 -9.40 3.49 -6.37
N PRO A 34 -8.37 2.81 -6.88
CA PRO A 34 -8.47 2.09 -8.14
C PRO A 34 -9.44 0.91 -8.02
N SER A 35 -10.18 0.64 -9.09
CA SER A 35 -10.98 -0.57 -9.19
C SER A 35 -10.11 -1.82 -9.30
N ASN A 36 -10.67 -2.99 -8.93
CA ASN A 36 -9.95 -4.28 -9.06
C ASN A 36 -9.43 -4.51 -10.49
N ARG A 37 -10.18 -4.06 -11.50
CA ARG A 37 -9.75 -4.18 -12.90
C ARG A 37 -8.52 -3.34 -13.18
N GLU A 38 -8.51 -2.08 -12.75
CA GLU A 38 -7.36 -1.18 -12.96
C GLU A 38 -6.10 -1.69 -12.27
N VAL A 39 -6.25 -2.30 -11.10
CA VAL A 39 -5.14 -2.95 -10.40
C VAL A 39 -4.55 -4.09 -11.23
N VAL A 40 -5.39 -4.96 -11.80
CA VAL A 40 -4.93 -6.07 -12.67
C VAL A 40 -4.31 -5.54 -13.96
N ASP A 41 -4.92 -4.54 -14.59
CA ASP A 41 -4.42 -3.94 -15.82
C ASP A 41 -3.05 -3.27 -15.59
N ALA A 42 -2.86 -2.59 -14.46
CA ALA A 42 -1.57 -1.99 -14.08
C ALA A 42 -0.48 -3.06 -13.85
N ILE A 43 -0.82 -4.15 -13.16
CA ILE A 43 0.09 -5.29 -12.94
C ILE A 43 0.54 -5.88 -14.29
N ASP A 44 -0.38 -6.05 -15.24
CA ASP A 44 -0.09 -6.59 -16.57
C ASP A 44 0.86 -5.68 -17.37
N VAL A 45 0.69 -4.35 -17.28
CA VAL A 45 1.63 -3.37 -17.86
C VAL A 45 3.02 -3.50 -17.24
N LEU A 46 3.12 -3.56 -15.90
CA LEU A 46 4.39 -3.71 -15.20
C LEU A 46 5.10 -5.02 -15.57
N ARG A 47 4.34 -6.11 -15.67
CA ARG A 47 4.87 -7.41 -16.09
C ARG A 47 5.44 -7.36 -17.50
N ARG A 48 4.71 -6.77 -18.46
CA ARG A 48 5.22 -6.60 -19.84
C ARG A 48 6.48 -5.74 -19.88
N PHE A 49 6.51 -4.67 -19.09
CA PHE A 49 7.67 -3.80 -19.00
C PHE A 49 8.90 -4.57 -18.48
N ALA A 50 8.76 -5.26 -17.34
CA ALA A 50 9.85 -6.04 -16.75
C ALA A 50 10.37 -7.13 -17.70
N ILE A 51 9.48 -7.83 -18.40
CA ILE A 51 9.85 -8.84 -19.40
C ILE A 51 10.60 -8.20 -20.57
N THR A 52 10.13 -7.06 -21.08
CA THR A 52 10.77 -6.36 -22.20
C THR A 52 12.17 -5.91 -21.83
N GLN A 53 12.36 -5.47 -20.59
CA GLN A 53 13.66 -5.06 -20.05
C GLN A 53 14.56 -6.23 -19.64
N GLN A 54 14.04 -7.47 -19.62
CA GLN A 54 14.71 -8.64 -19.05
C GLN A 54 15.24 -8.41 -17.62
N ASP A 55 14.50 -7.62 -16.85
CA ASP A 55 14.89 -7.22 -15.49
C ASP A 55 14.35 -8.23 -14.48
N GLU A 56 15.24 -9.08 -13.95
CA GLU A 56 14.91 -10.13 -12.97
C GLU A 56 14.39 -9.57 -11.64
N ASP A 57 14.96 -8.44 -11.18
CA ASP A 57 14.55 -7.81 -9.93
C ASP A 57 13.15 -7.21 -10.06
N ALA A 58 12.88 -6.54 -11.19
CA ALA A 58 11.55 -6.02 -11.50
C ALA A 58 10.52 -7.15 -11.65
N MET A 59 10.88 -8.27 -12.31
CA MET A 59 10.02 -9.44 -12.42
C MET A 59 9.70 -10.03 -11.03
N GLN A 60 10.68 -10.13 -10.15
CA GLN A 60 10.48 -10.63 -8.79
C GLN A 60 9.60 -9.69 -7.96
N ALA A 61 9.80 -8.37 -8.08
CA ALA A 61 8.96 -7.37 -7.41
C ALA A 61 7.50 -7.43 -7.87
N VAL A 62 7.26 -7.54 -9.18
CA VAL A 62 5.91 -7.69 -9.75
C VAL A 62 5.26 -8.99 -9.26
N TRP A 63 6.00 -10.10 -9.23
CA TRP A 63 5.49 -11.37 -8.71
C TRP A 63 5.08 -11.29 -7.23
N LEU A 64 5.89 -10.64 -6.39
CA LEU A 64 5.56 -10.42 -4.98
C LEU A 64 4.31 -9.56 -4.82
N CYS A 65 4.19 -8.48 -5.60
CA CYS A 65 3.02 -7.61 -5.63
C CYS A 65 1.75 -8.39 -5.99
N GLU A 66 1.80 -9.17 -7.08
CA GLU A 66 0.70 -10.04 -7.51
C GLU A 66 0.26 -11.00 -6.41
N ARG A 67 1.21 -11.66 -5.75
CA ARG A 67 0.92 -12.63 -4.70
C ARG A 67 0.20 -11.99 -3.50
N CYS A 68 0.48 -10.74 -3.20
CA CYS A 68 -0.17 -9.99 -2.13
C CYS A 68 -1.56 -9.49 -2.54
N VAL A 69 -1.70 -9.00 -3.78
CA VAL A 69 -2.91 -8.31 -4.24
C VAL A 69 -3.99 -9.31 -4.67
N MET A 70 -3.64 -10.38 -5.38
CA MET A 70 -4.61 -11.32 -5.96
C MET A 70 -5.62 -11.89 -4.94
N PRO A 71 -5.24 -12.32 -3.72
CA PRO A 71 -6.20 -12.79 -2.72
C PRO A 71 -7.20 -11.72 -2.24
N ILE A 72 -6.85 -10.44 -2.37
CA ILE A 72 -7.68 -9.30 -1.95
C ILE A 72 -8.70 -8.98 -3.04
N ILE A 73 -8.27 -8.98 -4.31
CA ILE A 73 -9.12 -8.59 -5.45
C ILE A 73 -9.95 -9.75 -6.02
N MET A 74 -9.50 -10.98 -5.87
CA MET A 74 -10.24 -12.18 -6.23
C MET A 74 -10.69 -12.87 -4.94
N PRO A 75 -11.95 -12.71 -4.53
CA PRO A 75 -12.47 -13.48 -3.42
C PRO A 75 -12.27 -14.96 -3.76
N SER A 76 -11.57 -15.68 -2.89
CA SER A 76 -11.36 -17.10 -3.06
C SER A 76 -12.74 -17.76 -3.22
N VAL A 77 -12.96 -18.37 -4.39
CA VAL A 77 -14.13 -19.23 -4.57
C VAL A 77 -14.03 -20.26 -3.46
N SER A 78 -15.01 -20.26 -2.55
CA SER A 78 -15.04 -21.20 -1.45
C SER A 78 -14.94 -22.59 -2.07
N GLN A 79 -13.80 -23.27 -1.88
CA GLN A 79 -13.67 -24.61 -2.38
C GLN A 79 -14.73 -25.44 -1.67
N LYS A 80 -15.72 -25.94 -2.43
CA LYS A 80 -16.70 -26.88 -1.90
C LYS A 80 -15.91 -28.06 -1.34
N LYS A 81 -16.11 -28.33 -0.06
CA LYS A 81 -15.51 -29.51 0.56
C LYS A 81 -16.12 -30.72 -0.13
N VAL A 82 -15.32 -31.78 -0.29
CA VAL A 82 -15.82 -33.06 -0.81
C VAL A 82 -17.04 -33.55 0.01
N THR A 83 -17.06 -33.22 1.31
CA THR A 83 -18.19 -33.49 2.22
C THR A 83 -19.49 -32.77 1.87
N ASP A 84 -19.42 -31.63 1.18
CA ASP A 84 -20.61 -30.84 0.81
C ASP A 84 -21.43 -31.56 -0.28
N TYR A 85 -20.82 -32.50 -1.03
CA TYR A 85 -21.51 -33.35 -2.00
C TYR A 85 -22.31 -34.48 -1.37
N PHE A 86 -22.07 -34.79 -0.08
CA PHE A 86 -22.70 -35.90 0.63
C PHE A 86 -23.81 -35.43 1.59
N GLN A 87 -24.19 -34.16 1.56
CA GLN A 87 -25.30 -33.67 2.39
C GLN A 87 -26.65 -34.21 1.89
N PRO A 88 -27.49 -34.81 2.76
CA PRO A 88 -28.83 -35.27 2.37
C PRO A 88 -29.73 -34.09 2.00
N LYS A 89 -30.58 -34.27 0.98
CA LYS A 89 -31.60 -33.31 0.56
C LYS A 89 -32.73 -33.16 1.57
#